data_AF-A0A0D0LIN1-F1
#
_entry.id   AF-A0A0D0LIN1-F1
#
_cell.length_a   1.000
_cell.length_b   1.000
_cell.length_c   1.000
_cell.angle_alpha   90.00
_cell.angle_beta   90.00
_cell.angle_gamma   90.00
#
_symmetry.space_group_name_H-M   'P 1'
#
loop_
_entity.id
_entity.type
_entity.pdbx_description
1 polymer ?
#
loop_
_entity_poly.entity_id
_entity_poly.type
_entity_poly.pdbx_seq_one_letter_code
_entity_poly.pdbx_strand_id
1 'polypeptide(L)'
;MSLQDFSSPWWLLFLAVVAGLVAAYVLAQRRRQRNTMRFTNMELLEKVAPRRPGIVRHVPTALILAGLLFLTVALAGPTADQRVPRNRATVMLVIDVSLSMEATDVEPTRLAAAQQAGKEFADGLTPGINLGLVAFAGTASVLVSPTTDREATKSAIDRLQLAERTATGEAIFTSMQSIETLGAVLGGSDAAPPARIVLLSDGKQTVPENPDDQRGGYTAAREAETKGIPISTISFGTSYGTVDITDEQGDTQRVAVPVDDPSLEEIAQLSGGSFFTASSLEELTEVYDTLEEQIGYETTRGDASRPWLIAGVLFITAGLVTALSLRQRVP
;
A
#
# COMPACT_ATOMS: atom_id res chain seq x y z
N MET A 1 -13.77 -17.41 8.64
CA MET A 1 -14.06 -17.52 7.20
C MET A 1 -15.54 -17.26 7.01
N SER A 2 -15.88 -16.02 6.70
CA SER A 2 -17.20 -15.62 6.23
C SER A 2 -17.37 -16.05 4.77
N LEU A 3 -18.61 -16.24 4.29
CA LEU A 3 -18.87 -16.50 2.86
C LEU A 3 -18.38 -15.35 1.95
N GLN A 4 -18.12 -14.17 2.52
CA GLN A 4 -17.56 -13.00 1.86
C GLN A 4 -16.04 -13.10 1.61
N ASP A 5 -15.35 -14.07 2.22
CA ASP A 5 -13.92 -14.30 2.04
C ASP A 5 -13.60 -15.14 0.80
N PHE A 6 -14.60 -15.52 0.01
CA PHE A 6 -14.44 -16.40 -1.16
C PHE A 6 -14.83 -15.67 -2.44
N SER A 7 -14.00 -15.80 -3.48
CA SER A 7 -14.31 -15.23 -4.80
C SER A 7 -15.50 -15.91 -5.46
N SER A 8 -15.72 -17.20 -5.17
CA SER A 8 -16.79 -18.01 -5.76
C SER A 8 -17.33 -19.04 -4.76
N PRO A 9 -18.12 -18.61 -3.76
CA PRO A 9 -18.58 -19.48 -2.66
C PRO A 9 -19.47 -20.65 -3.13
N TRP A 10 -20.00 -20.62 -4.35
CA TRP A 10 -20.82 -21.67 -4.96
C TRP A 10 -20.07 -23.02 -5.05
N TRP A 11 -18.74 -22.98 -5.19
CA TRP A 11 -17.92 -24.20 -5.21
C TRP A 11 -17.90 -24.94 -3.87
N LEU A 12 -18.28 -24.30 -2.76
CA LEU A 12 -18.47 -24.99 -1.48
C LEU A 12 -19.59 -26.03 -1.54
N LEU A 13 -20.51 -25.97 -2.51
CA LEU A 13 -21.48 -27.04 -2.76
C LEU A 13 -20.80 -28.38 -3.09
N PHE A 14 -19.57 -28.37 -3.56
CA PHE A 14 -18.80 -29.59 -3.80
C PHE A 14 -18.49 -30.36 -2.50
N LEU A 15 -18.59 -29.71 -1.33
CA LEU A 15 -18.57 -30.41 -0.04
C LEU A 15 -19.69 -31.43 0.10
N ALA A 16 -20.86 -31.19 -0.53
CA ALA A 16 -21.95 -32.16 -0.55
C ALA A 16 -21.58 -33.41 -1.37
N VAL A 17 -20.81 -33.25 -2.46
CA VAL A 17 -20.28 -34.37 -3.24
C VAL A 17 -19.27 -35.16 -2.42
N VAL A 18 -18.36 -34.49 -1.70
CA VAL A 18 -17.40 -35.13 -0.79
C VAL A 18 -18.14 -35.89 0.32
N ALA A 19 -19.15 -35.29 0.94
CA ALA A 19 -19.99 -35.96 1.94
C ALA A 19 -20.73 -37.19 1.36
N GLY A 20 -21.22 -37.10 0.12
CA GLY A 20 -21.81 -38.21 -0.61
C GLY A 20 -20.82 -39.36 -0.84
N LEU A 21 -19.57 -39.06 -1.19
CA LEU A 21 -18.50 -40.06 -1.32
C LEU A 21 -18.18 -40.74 0.00
N VAL A 22 -18.13 -39.99 1.11
CA VAL A 22 -17.97 -40.55 2.46
C VAL A 22 -19.12 -41.51 2.79
N ALA A 23 -20.37 -41.09 2.55
CA ALA A 23 -21.55 -41.91 2.80
C ALA A 23 -21.53 -43.21 1.95
N ALA A 24 -21.21 -43.10 0.66
CA ALA A 24 -21.08 -44.23 -0.25
C ALA A 24 -19.99 -45.21 0.22
N TYR A 25 -18.84 -44.69 0.67
CA TYR A 25 -17.76 -45.49 1.22
C TYR A 25 -18.19 -46.29 2.47
N VAL A 26 -18.84 -45.62 3.42
CA VAL A 26 -19.34 -46.25 4.66
C VAL A 26 -20.42 -47.30 4.35
N LEU A 27 -21.34 -47.00 3.43
CA LEU A 27 -22.38 -47.95 2.99
C LEU A 27 -21.78 -49.19 2.32
N ALA A 28 -20.81 -49.00 1.41
CA ALA A 28 -20.12 -50.10 0.75
C ALA A 28 -19.38 -50.99 1.77
N GLN A 29 -18.75 -50.38 2.78
CA GLN A 29 -18.05 -51.12 3.82
C GLN A 29 -19.00 -51.89 4.75
N ARG A 30 -20.13 -51.29 5.15
CA ARG A 30 -21.18 -51.95 5.93
C ARG A 30 -21.82 -53.11 5.16
N ARG A 31 -22.08 -52.95 3.86
CA ARG A 31 -22.57 -54.03 2.98
C ARG A 31 -21.56 -55.16 2.87
N ARG A 32 -20.28 -54.85 2.74
CA ARG A 32 -19.21 -55.85 2.67
C ARG A 32 -19.11 -56.66 3.96
N GLN A 33 -19.17 -56.01 5.13
CA GLN A 33 -19.23 -56.70 6.43
C GLN A 33 -20.46 -57.62 6.56
N ARG A 34 -21.65 -57.16 6.15
CA ARG A 34 -22.87 -57.99 6.16
C ARG A 34 -22.76 -59.21 5.24
N ASN A 35 -22.15 -59.06 4.06
CA ASN A 35 -21.99 -60.17 3.12
C ASN A 35 -20.94 -61.20 3.57
N THR A 36 -19.92 -60.79 4.34
CA THR A 36 -18.92 -61.73 4.89
C THR A 36 -19.50 -62.61 6.01
N MET A 37 -20.53 -62.15 6.74
CA MET A 37 -21.22 -62.96 7.77
C MET A 37 -22.12 -64.06 7.19
N ARG A 38 -22.25 -64.13 5.86
CA ARG A 38 -23.09 -65.12 5.16
C ARG A 38 -22.34 -66.38 4.71
N PHE A 39 -21.05 -66.48 5.01
CA PHE A 39 -20.24 -67.68 4.78
C PHE A 39 -20.04 -68.45 6.08
N THR A 40 -20.76 -69.56 6.19
CA THR A 40 -20.80 -70.53 7.29
C THR A 40 -19.52 -71.40 7.36
N ASN A 41 -18.33 -70.80 7.45
CA ASN A 41 -17.11 -71.57 7.73
C ASN A 41 -16.02 -70.73 8.42
N MET A 42 -16.30 -70.29 9.65
CA MET A 42 -15.44 -69.41 10.44
C MET A 42 -14.14 -70.08 10.94
N GLU A 43 -14.04 -71.42 10.94
CA GLU A 43 -12.89 -72.12 11.55
C GLU A 43 -11.70 -72.36 10.62
N LEU A 44 -11.87 -72.35 9.29
CA LEU A 44 -10.76 -72.59 8.34
C LEU A 44 -10.07 -71.29 7.88
N LEU A 45 -10.67 -70.12 8.12
CA LEU A 45 -10.16 -68.84 7.63
C LEU A 45 -9.13 -68.19 8.57
N GLU A 46 -9.12 -68.56 9.84
CA GLU A 46 -8.22 -67.98 10.85
C GLU A 46 -6.80 -68.55 10.78
N LYS A 47 -6.62 -69.71 10.11
CA LYS A 47 -5.34 -70.41 10.01
C LYS A 47 -4.49 -70.05 8.79
N VAL A 48 -5.02 -69.28 7.82
CA VAL A 48 -4.34 -69.02 6.53
C VAL A 48 -4.01 -67.53 6.31
N ALA A 49 -4.58 -66.59 7.07
CA ALA A 49 -4.27 -65.15 6.92
C ALA A 49 -4.19 -64.40 8.25
N PRO A 50 -3.01 -64.34 8.91
CA PRO A 50 -2.84 -63.53 10.10
C PRO A 50 -2.71 -62.05 9.69
N ARG A 51 -3.48 -61.19 10.38
CA ARG A 51 -3.53 -59.71 10.29
C ARG A 51 -4.43 -59.16 9.18
N ARG A 52 -5.72 -59.02 9.51
CA ARG A 52 -6.61 -58.05 8.83
C ARG A 52 -5.98 -56.66 9.00
N PRO A 53 -5.68 -55.91 7.92
CA PRO A 53 -5.25 -54.53 8.07
C PRO A 53 -6.44 -53.74 8.65
N GLY A 54 -6.35 -53.42 9.95
CA GLY A 54 -7.41 -52.78 10.72
C GLY A 54 -7.65 -51.33 10.27
N ILE A 55 -7.25 -50.36 11.09
CA ILE A 55 -7.44 -48.93 10.82
C ILE A 55 -6.58 -48.47 9.62
N VAL A 56 -5.43 -49.11 9.38
CA VAL A 56 -4.48 -48.78 8.30
C VAL A 56 -5.07 -48.89 6.89
N ARG A 57 -6.11 -49.70 6.66
CA ARG A 57 -6.77 -49.77 5.33
C ARG A 57 -7.55 -48.50 4.98
N HIS A 58 -7.87 -47.67 5.97
CA HIS A 58 -8.65 -46.44 5.80
C HIS A 58 -7.78 -45.22 5.50
N VAL A 59 -6.47 -45.31 5.76
CA VAL A 59 -5.53 -44.20 5.59
C VAL A 59 -5.53 -43.66 4.15
N PRO A 60 -5.48 -44.48 3.08
CA PRO A 60 -5.51 -43.96 1.72
C PRO A 60 -6.79 -43.20 1.38
N THR A 61 -7.95 -43.75 1.76
CA THR A 61 -9.25 -43.11 1.51
C THR A 61 -9.38 -41.82 2.30
N ALA A 62 -8.93 -41.79 3.56
CA ALA A 62 -8.94 -40.59 4.39
C ALA A 62 -8.06 -39.48 3.80
N LEU A 63 -6.87 -39.82 3.30
CA LEU A 63 -5.97 -38.88 2.63
C LEU A 63 -6.58 -38.31 1.34
N ILE A 64 -7.21 -39.16 0.50
CA ILE A 64 -7.89 -38.71 -0.72
C ILE A 64 -9.06 -37.78 -0.38
N LEU A 65 -9.86 -38.11 0.63
CA LEU A 65 -10.99 -37.27 1.08
C LEU A 65 -10.51 -35.92 1.65
N ALA A 66 -9.44 -35.93 2.44
CA ALA A 66 -8.83 -34.70 2.94
C ALA A 66 -8.28 -33.83 1.80
N GLY A 67 -7.64 -34.45 0.79
CA GLY A 67 -7.17 -33.74 -0.38
C GLY A 67 -8.30 -33.16 -1.23
N LEU A 68 -9.40 -33.89 -1.41
CA LEU A 68 -10.63 -33.37 -2.04
C LEU A 68 -11.21 -32.19 -1.27
N LEU A 69 -11.21 -32.24 0.07
CA LEU A 69 -11.64 -31.13 0.92
C LEU A 69 -10.80 -29.88 0.65
N PHE A 70 -9.47 -30.01 0.65
CA PHE A 70 -8.57 -28.88 0.39
C PHE A 70 -8.69 -28.33 -1.03
N LEU A 71 -8.85 -29.19 -2.04
CA LEU A 71 -9.13 -28.74 -3.41
C LEU A 71 -10.48 -28.02 -3.51
N THR A 72 -11.50 -28.48 -2.78
CA THR A 72 -12.81 -27.81 -2.74
C THR A 72 -12.69 -26.40 -2.17
N VAL A 73 -11.95 -26.25 -1.06
CA VAL A 73 -11.66 -24.93 -0.47
C VAL A 73 -10.87 -24.07 -1.45
N ALA A 74 -9.85 -24.63 -2.10
CA ALA A 74 -9.05 -23.92 -3.08
C ALA A 74 -9.87 -23.40 -4.27
N LEU A 75 -10.80 -24.21 -4.75
CA LEU A 75 -11.66 -23.89 -5.89
C LEU A 75 -12.72 -22.82 -5.56
N ALA A 76 -13.14 -22.74 -4.28
CA ALA A 76 -13.95 -21.63 -3.80
C ALA A 76 -13.20 -20.28 -3.82
N GLY A 77 -11.87 -20.31 -4.00
CA GLY A 77 -11.03 -19.14 -4.15
C GLY A 77 -10.99 -18.31 -2.87
N PRO A 78 -10.38 -18.82 -1.79
CA PRO A 78 -10.22 -18.05 -0.57
C PRO A 78 -9.41 -16.80 -0.93
N THR A 79 -9.91 -15.67 -0.50
CA THR A 79 -9.28 -14.38 -0.70
C THR A 79 -8.61 -13.96 0.60
N ALA A 80 -7.44 -13.35 0.47
CA ALA A 80 -6.75 -12.72 1.58
C ALA A 80 -6.32 -11.32 1.17
N ASP A 81 -6.21 -10.44 2.15
CA ASP A 81 -5.74 -9.10 1.93
C ASP A 81 -4.28 -9.14 1.49
N GLN A 82 -4.01 -8.60 0.29
CA GLN A 82 -2.68 -8.50 -0.30
C GLN A 82 -2.38 -7.04 -0.61
N ARG A 83 -1.20 -6.58 -0.17
CA ARG A 83 -0.67 -5.27 -0.55
C ARG A 83 -0.18 -5.35 -2.00
N VAL A 84 -0.85 -4.66 -2.91
CA VAL A 84 -0.42 -4.58 -4.32
C VAL A 84 0.06 -3.16 -4.63
N PRO A 85 1.15 -3.00 -5.41
CA PRO A 85 1.61 -1.68 -5.82
C PRO A 85 0.55 -0.92 -6.59
N ARG A 86 0.28 0.32 -6.17
CA ARG A 86 -0.63 1.24 -6.84
C ARG A 86 0.08 1.88 -8.03
N ASN A 87 0.15 1.15 -9.15
CA ASN A 87 0.96 1.51 -10.31
C ASN A 87 0.47 2.72 -11.13
N ARG A 88 -0.48 3.52 -10.62
CA ARG A 88 -1.04 4.70 -11.30
C ARG A 88 -1.47 5.74 -10.27
N ALA A 89 -0.54 6.56 -9.82
CA ALA A 89 -0.83 7.77 -9.04
C ALA A 89 0.08 8.91 -9.51
N THR A 90 -0.35 10.15 -9.26
CA THR A 90 0.44 11.35 -9.52
C THR A 90 0.72 12.06 -8.21
N VAL A 91 1.99 12.30 -7.89
CA VAL A 91 2.41 13.01 -6.68
C VAL A 91 3.09 14.30 -7.11
N MET A 92 2.64 15.42 -6.53
CA MET A 92 3.34 16.69 -6.64
C MET A 92 4.08 16.95 -5.33
N LEU A 93 5.41 16.91 -5.38
CA LEU A 93 6.25 17.36 -4.29
C LEU A 93 6.39 18.88 -4.37
N VAL A 94 5.99 19.58 -3.32
CA VAL A 94 5.96 21.04 -3.24
C VAL A 94 6.86 21.47 -2.11
N ILE A 95 8.00 22.07 -2.43
CA ILE A 95 9.04 22.43 -1.46
C ILE A 95 9.12 23.94 -1.34
N ASP A 96 9.01 24.42 -0.10
CA ASP A 96 9.29 25.80 0.27
C ASP A 96 10.80 26.07 0.13
N VAL A 97 11.15 27.14 -0.57
CA VAL A 97 12.53 27.62 -0.73
C VAL A 97 12.69 29.05 -0.23
N SER A 98 11.80 29.50 0.66
CA SER A 98 11.90 30.80 1.30
C SER A 98 13.17 30.93 2.16
N LEU A 99 13.59 32.17 2.46
CA LEU A 99 14.78 32.44 3.28
C LEU A 99 14.76 31.75 4.65
N SER A 100 13.59 31.48 5.23
CA SER A 100 13.49 30.76 6.51
C SER A 100 13.96 29.30 6.43
N MET A 101 14.03 28.73 5.21
CA MET A 101 14.62 27.42 4.95
C MET A 101 16.17 27.42 5.01
N GLU A 102 16.79 28.59 5.18
CA GLU A 102 18.23 28.71 5.50
C GLU A 102 18.53 28.34 6.96
N ALA A 103 17.52 28.27 7.82
CA ALA A 103 17.70 27.99 9.24
C ALA A 103 18.49 26.68 9.47
N THR A 104 19.39 26.72 10.44
CA THR A 104 20.26 25.60 10.84
C THR A 104 19.74 24.87 12.08
N ASP A 105 18.48 25.04 12.43
CA ASP A 105 17.84 24.33 13.53
C ASP A 105 17.60 22.84 13.20
N VAL A 106 17.60 22.51 11.91
CA VAL A 106 17.76 21.15 11.40
C VAL A 106 19.06 21.08 10.61
N GLU A 107 19.98 20.21 11.03
CA GLU A 107 21.29 20.08 10.36
C GLU A 107 21.14 19.47 8.95
N PRO A 108 21.92 19.94 7.94
CA PRO A 108 22.82 21.10 8.00
C PRO A 108 22.10 22.44 7.83
N THR A 109 21.08 22.50 6.97
CA THR A 109 20.07 23.57 6.90
C THR A 109 18.74 22.92 6.58
N ARG A 110 17.62 23.59 6.86
CA ARG A 110 16.29 23.07 6.49
C ARG A 110 16.22 22.75 4.99
N LEU A 111 16.68 23.65 4.11
CA LEU A 111 16.66 23.40 2.66
C LEU A 111 17.50 22.18 2.28
N ALA A 112 18.71 22.02 2.84
CA ALA A 112 19.57 20.89 2.53
C ALA A 112 19.00 19.56 3.04
N ALA A 113 18.41 19.56 4.23
CA ALA A 113 17.70 18.39 4.77
C ALA A 113 16.47 18.03 3.91
N ALA A 114 15.69 19.04 3.49
CA ALA A 114 14.57 18.87 2.57
C ALA A 114 15.02 18.30 1.21
N GLN A 115 16.17 18.77 0.69
CA GLN A 115 16.75 18.24 -0.55
C GLN A 115 17.16 16.77 -0.40
N GLN A 116 17.77 16.40 0.73
CA GLN A 116 18.16 15.01 0.97
C GLN A 116 16.92 14.11 1.08
N ALA A 117 15.99 14.44 1.99
CA ALA A 117 14.79 13.66 2.22
C ALA A 117 13.89 13.59 0.97
N GLY A 118 13.79 14.68 0.21
CA GLY A 118 13.04 14.70 -1.05
C GLY A 118 13.63 13.77 -2.14
N LYS A 119 14.96 13.57 -2.16
CA LYS A 119 15.60 12.60 -3.06
C LYS A 119 15.36 11.17 -2.61
N GLU A 120 15.42 10.91 -1.30
CA GLU A 120 15.10 9.60 -0.72
C GLU A 120 13.64 9.24 -1.01
N PHE A 121 12.71 10.19 -0.83
CA PHE A 121 11.30 10.04 -1.20
C PHE A 121 11.10 9.72 -2.69
N ALA A 122 11.86 10.38 -3.58
CA ALA A 122 11.79 10.10 -5.01
C ALA A 122 12.24 8.67 -5.34
N ASP A 123 13.22 8.13 -4.61
CA ASP A 123 13.78 6.79 -4.80
C ASP A 123 12.88 5.69 -4.22
N GLY A 124 12.14 5.96 -3.12
CA GLY A 124 11.25 4.98 -2.49
C GLY A 124 9.89 4.80 -3.19
N LEU A 125 9.42 5.81 -3.94
CA LEU A 125 8.19 5.70 -4.73
C LEU A 125 8.24 4.62 -5.81
N THR A 126 7.17 3.84 -5.92
CA THR A 126 7.07 2.77 -6.94
C THR A 126 7.24 3.30 -8.38
N PRO A 127 7.80 2.51 -9.33
CA PRO A 127 8.12 2.98 -10.69
C PRO A 127 6.92 3.46 -11.53
N GLY A 128 5.69 3.10 -11.13
CA GLY A 128 4.46 3.49 -11.84
C GLY A 128 3.89 4.86 -11.44
N ILE A 129 4.46 5.52 -10.43
CA ILE A 129 3.97 6.81 -9.92
C ILE A 129 4.61 7.96 -10.71
N ASN A 130 3.81 8.90 -11.18
CA ASN A 130 4.33 10.15 -11.74
C ASN A 130 4.68 11.10 -10.59
N LEU A 131 5.93 11.55 -10.50
CA LEU A 131 6.40 12.52 -9.52
C LEU A 131 6.70 13.84 -10.24
N GLY A 132 6.09 14.92 -9.76
CA GLY A 132 6.41 16.28 -10.17
C GLY A 132 7.05 17.06 -9.01
N LEU A 133 7.72 18.16 -9.34
CA LEU A 133 8.35 19.05 -8.38
C LEU A 133 7.91 20.50 -8.63
N VAL A 134 7.39 21.13 -7.59
CA VAL A 134 7.15 22.57 -7.51
C VAL A 134 8.02 23.13 -6.41
N ALA A 135 8.71 24.22 -6.73
CA ALA A 135 9.41 25.03 -5.75
C ALA A 135 8.67 26.35 -5.60
N PHE A 136 8.54 26.83 -4.36
CA PHE A 136 7.88 28.11 -4.12
C PHE A 136 8.57 28.93 -3.04
N ALA A 137 8.55 30.23 -3.25
CA ALA A 137 8.90 31.27 -2.29
C ALA A 137 7.90 32.40 -2.53
N GLY A 138 8.32 33.62 -2.89
CA GLY A 138 7.41 34.70 -3.30
C GLY A 138 6.58 34.40 -4.56
N THR A 139 6.99 33.42 -5.37
CA THR A 139 6.23 32.87 -6.49
C THR A 139 6.41 31.35 -6.54
N ALA A 140 5.45 30.64 -7.13
CA ALA A 140 5.59 29.21 -7.38
C ALA A 140 6.02 28.89 -8.83
N SER A 141 6.84 27.86 -8.99
CA SER A 141 7.30 27.39 -10.30
C SER A 141 7.33 25.87 -10.38
N VAL A 142 6.81 25.32 -11.49
CA VAL A 142 6.94 23.88 -11.80
C VAL A 142 8.34 23.65 -12.34
N LEU A 143 9.19 23.00 -11.56
CA LEU A 143 10.55 22.64 -11.98
C LEU A 143 10.56 21.35 -12.79
N VAL A 144 9.70 20.41 -12.42
CA VAL A 144 9.53 19.12 -13.12
C VAL A 144 8.04 18.83 -13.22
N SER A 145 7.54 18.73 -14.44
CA SER A 145 6.18 18.22 -14.67
C SER A 145 6.09 16.74 -14.28
N PRO A 146 4.94 16.26 -13.77
CA PRO A 146 4.78 14.88 -13.33
C PRO A 146 5.30 13.85 -14.34
N THR A 147 6.30 13.09 -13.91
CA THR A 147 6.95 12.08 -14.76
C THR A 147 7.37 10.86 -13.94
N THR A 148 7.56 9.72 -14.60
CA THR A 148 8.15 8.53 -13.97
C THR A 148 9.69 8.62 -13.89
N ASP A 149 10.30 9.60 -14.56
CA ASP A 149 11.75 9.85 -14.50
C ASP A 149 12.16 10.49 -13.17
N ARG A 150 12.70 9.67 -12.26
CA ARG A 150 13.17 10.11 -10.94
C ARG A 150 14.42 10.98 -11.00
N GLU A 151 15.29 10.73 -11.97
CA GLU A 151 16.56 11.45 -12.07
C GLU A 151 16.35 12.92 -12.44
N ALA A 152 15.32 13.21 -13.26
CA ALA A 152 14.91 14.58 -13.54
C ALA A 152 14.49 15.33 -12.27
N THR A 153 13.68 14.71 -11.42
CA THR A 153 13.24 15.29 -10.14
C THR A 153 14.40 15.46 -9.16
N LYS A 154 15.25 14.45 -8.99
CA LYS A 154 16.43 14.52 -8.10
C LYS A 154 17.40 15.61 -8.53
N SER A 155 17.68 15.70 -9.83
CA SER A 155 18.51 16.77 -10.39
C SER A 155 17.90 18.17 -10.23
N ALA A 156 16.57 18.28 -10.20
CA ALA A 156 15.89 19.54 -9.93
C ALA A 156 15.92 19.90 -8.45
N ILE A 157 15.77 18.91 -7.56
CA ILE A 157 15.91 19.08 -6.10
C ILE A 157 17.31 19.61 -5.75
N ASP A 158 18.37 19.04 -6.34
CA ASP A 158 19.75 19.50 -6.12
C ASP A 158 20.00 20.96 -6.53
N ARG A 159 19.14 21.52 -7.39
CA ARG A 159 19.25 22.90 -7.91
C ARG A 159 18.32 23.88 -7.22
N LEU A 160 17.59 23.47 -6.18
CA LEU A 160 16.77 24.38 -5.39
C LEU A 160 17.65 25.47 -4.76
N GLN A 161 17.18 26.71 -4.85
CA GLN A 161 17.87 27.89 -4.34
C GLN A 161 16.91 28.69 -3.49
N LEU A 162 17.45 29.29 -2.43
CA LEU A 162 16.69 30.17 -1.56
C LEU A 162 16.19 31.40 -2.32
N ALA A 163 14.98 31.81 -2.00
CA ALA A 163 14.34 33.00 -2.53
C ALA A 163 13.55 33.73 -1.44
N GLU A 164 13.22 34.99 -1.68
CA GLU A 164 12.47 35.79 -0.71
C GLU A 164 10.97 35.49 -0.74
N ARG A 165 10.32 35.66 0.41
CA ARG A 165 8.87 35.50 0.65
C ARG A 165 8.38 34.06 0.45
N THR A 166 7.10 33.86 0.75
CA THR A 166 6.40 32.58 0.76
C THR A 166 4.96 32.78 0.31
N ALA A 167 4.58 32.13 -0.81
CA ALA A 167 3.32 32.22 -1.51
C ALA A 167 2.68 30.82 -1.64
N THR A 168 2.33 30.23 -0.49
CA THR A 168 1.83 28.86 -0.37
C THR A 168 0.59 28.57 -1.23
N GLY A 169 -0.37 29.50 -1.28
CA GLY A 169 -1.57 29.34 -2.11
C GLY A 169 -1.25 29.21 -3.61
N GLU A 170 -0.33 30.02 -4.12
CA GLU A 170 0.09 29.94 -5.52
C GLU A 170 0.80 28.60 -5.83
N ALA A 171 1.55 28.07 -4.88
CA ALA A 171 2.19 26.76 -5.01
C ALA A 171 1.18 25.61 -5.14
N ILE A 172 0.12 25.64 -4.33
CA ILE A 172 -0.98 24.66 -4.40
C ILE A 172 -1.72 24.78 -5.74
N PHE A 173 -2.08 25.99 -6.18
CA PHE A 173 -2.73 26.20 -7.48
C PHE A 173 -1.86 25.74 -8.65
N THR A 174 -0.57 26.08 -8.63
CA THR A 174 0.40 25.66 -9.65
C THR A 174 0.52 24.14 -9.72
N SER A 175 0.50 23.48 -8.56
CA SER A 175 0.54 22.02 -8.46
C SER A 175 -0.71 21.37 -9.05
N MET A 176 -1.90 21.88 -8.72
CA MET A 176 -3.17 21.41 -9.30
C MET A 176 -3.19 21.58 -10.82
N GLN A 177 -2.75 22.73 -11.33
CA GLN A 177 -2.68 22.99 -12.77
C GLN A 177 -1.74 22.01 -13.49
N SER A 178 -0.60 21.67 -12.87
CA SER A 178 0.34 20.69 -13.42
C SER A 178 -0.28 19.28 -13.48
N ILE A 179 -0.98 18.88 -12.42
CA ILE A 179 -1.73 17.61 -12.36
C ILE A 179 -2.81 17.55 -13.45
N GLU A 180 -3.60 18.61 -13.60
CA GLU A 180 -4.67 18.70 -14.60
C GLU A 180 -4.11 18.62 -16.02
N THR A 181 -2.98 19.29 -16.28
CA THR A 181 -2.31 19.25 -17.58
C THR A 181 -1.89 17.82 -17.93
N LEU A 182 -1.32 17.07 -16.97
CA LEU A 182 -1.01 15.66 -17.17
C LEU A 182 -2.29 14.84 -17.41
N GLY A 183 -3.34 15.05 -16.60
CA GLY A 183 -4.61 14.35 -16.76
C GLY A 183 -5.24 14.55 -18.15
N ALA A 184 -5.18 15.77 -18.67
CA ALA A 184 -5.64 16.08 -20.03
C ALA A 184 -4.85 15.33 -21.11
N VAL A 185 -3.52 15.19 -20.95
CA VAL A 185 -2.67 14.42 -21.87
C VAL A 185 -2.95 12.91 -21.79
N LEU A 186 -3.28 12.39 -20.61
CA LEU A 186 -3.51 10.96 -20.36
C LEU A 186 -4.92 10.47 -20.73
N GLY A 187 -5.81 11.34 -21.22
CA GLY A 187 -7.15 10.97 -21.70
C GLY A 187 -8.33 11.64 -20.98
N GLY A 188 -8.08 12.69 -20.18
CA GLY A 188 -9.12 13.48 -19.50
C GLY A 188 -9.35 13.09 -18.04
N SER A 189 -10.26 13.81 -17.36
CA SER A 189 -10.52 13.70 -15.92
C SER A 189 -10.98 12.31 -15.45
N ASP A 190 -11.72 11.58 -16.29
CA ASP A 190 -12.26 10.26 -15.94
C ASP A 190 -11.22 9.13 -15.98
N ALA A 191 -10.08 9.37 -16.65
CA ALA A 191 -8.95 8.44 -16.76
C ALA A 191 -7.71 8.92 -16.00
N ALA A 192 -7.79 10.09 -15.35
CA ALA A 192 -6.66 10.67 -14.62
C ALA A 192 -6.30 9.80 -13.41
N PRO A 193 -5.01 9.45 -13.22
CA PRO A 193 -4.56 8.76 -12.02
C PRO A 193 -4.94 9.57 -10.76
N PRO A 194 -5.28 8.92 -9.64
CA PRO A 194 -5.41 9.59 -8.35
C PRO A 194 -4.18 10.46 -8.08
N ALA A 195 -4.42 11.71 -7.68
CA ALA A 195 -3.35 12.67 -7.44
C ALA A 195 -3.27 13.08 -5.97
N ARG A 196 -2.08 13.42 -5.50
CA ARG A 196 -1.83 13.94 -4.15
C ARG A 196 -0.76 15.03 -4.21
N ILE A 197 -0.92 16.05 -3.40
CA ILE A 197 0.09 17.10 -3.20
C ILE A 197 0.79 16.83 -1.86
N VAL A 198 2.11 16.85 -1.84
CA VAL A 198 2.92 16.77 -0.63
C VAL A 198 3.63 18.11 -0.46
N LEU A 199 3.16 18.91 0.49
CA LEU A 199 3.62 20.26 0.75
C LEU A 199 4.56 20.29 1.95
N LEU A 200 5.83 20.63 1.72
CA LEU A 200 6.82 20.85 2.76
C LEU A 200 7.04 22.36 2.93
N SER A 201 6.79 22.87 4.13
CA SER A 201 6.95 24.30 4.46
C SER A 201 7.16 24.46 5.97
N ASP A 202 7.67 25.62 6.38
CA ASP A 202 7.64 26.04 7.78
C ASP A 202 6.36 26.83 8.13
N GLY A 203 5.41 26.93 7.20
CA GLY A 203 4.03 27.37 7.44
C GLY A 203 3.80 28.88 7.42
N LYS A 204 4.85 29.70 7.41
CA LYS A 204 4.67 31.16 7.46
C LYS A 204 4.37 31.73 6.08
N GLN A 205 3.09 31.75 5.71
CA GLN A 205 2.66 32.45 4.50
C GLN A 205 2.87 33.97 4.67
N THR A 206 3.62 34.57 3.75
CA THR A 206 3.85 36.03 3.72
C THR A 206 3.01 36.73 2.66
N VAL A 207 2.43 35.97 1.73
CA VAL A 207 1.59 36.49 0.64
C VAL A 207 0.49 35.49 0.30
N PRO A 208 -0.78 35.93 0.14
CA PRO A 208 -1.35 37.23 0.52
C PRO A 208 -1.51 37.40 2.05
N GLU A 209 -1.63 38.66 2.53
CA GLU A 209 -1.80 39.01 3.96
C GLU A 209 -3.09 38.41 4.59
N ASN A 210 -4.10 38.15 3.77
CA ASN A 210 -5.33 37.47 4.19
C ASN A 210 -5.28 35.99 3.75
N PRO A 211 -5.30 35.03 4.69
CA PRO A 211 -5.34 33.59 4.36
C PRO A 211 -6.56 33.17 3.52
N ASP A 212 -7.68 33.89 3.62
CA ASP A 212 -8.93 33.66 2.87
C ASP A 212 -9.00 34.44 1.54
N ASP A 213 -7.90 35.06 1.11
CA ASP A 213 -7.84 35.69 -0.21
C ASP A 213 -8.02 34.63 -1.31
N GLN A 214 -8.45 35.06 -2.50
CA GLN A 214 -8.57 34.20 -3.68
C GLN A 214 -7.26 33.50 -4.04
N ARG A 215 -6.11 34.09 -3.67
CA ARG A 215 -4.77 33.51 -3.85
C ARG A 215 -4.16 32.90 -2.57
N GLY A 216 -4.95 32.81 -1.49
CA GLY A 216 -4.52 32.28 -0.19
C GLY A 216 -4.45 30.74 -0.15
N GLY A 217 -3.66 30.20 0.79
CA GLY A 217 -3.50 28.75 0.99
C GLY A 217 -4.81 28.02 1.29
N TYR A 218 -5.70 28.61 2.10
CA TYR A 218 -6.96 27.98 2.49
C TYR A 218 -7.95 27.88 1.33
N THR A 219 -8.03 28.92 0.49
CA THR A 219 -8.82 28.90 -0.74
C THR A 219 -8.31 27.81 -1.69
N ALA A 220 -6.98 27.70 -1.86
CA ALA A 220 -6.38 26.67 -2.69
C ALA A 220 -6.64 25.26 -2.14
N ALA A 221 -6.65 25.07 -0.82
CA ALA A 221 -6.96 23.79 -0.18
C ALA A 221 -8.40 23.32 -0.43
N ARG A 222 -9.38 24.23 -0.34
CA ARG A 222 -10.80 23.93 -0.65
C ARG A 222 -11.02 23.59 -2.13
N GLU A 223 -10.32 24.28 -3.02
CA GLU A 223 -10.34 23.96 -4.45
C GLU A 223 -9.74 22.56 -4.70
N ALA A 224 -8.66 22.22 -3.99
CA ALA A 224 -8.04 20.90 -4.09
C ALA A 224 -8.99 19.78 -3.60
N GLU A 225 -9.74 20.01 -2.52
CA GLU A 225 -10.80 19.10 -2.05
C GLU A 225 -11.85 18.86 -3.13
N THR A 226 -12.34 19.93 -3.77
CA THR A 226 -13.35 19.86 -4.83
C THR A 226 -12.87 19.02 -6.02
N LYS A 227 -11.55 19.00 -6.27
CA LYS A 227 -10.91 18.21 -7.33
C LYS A 227 -10.50 16.80 -6.87
N GLY A 228 -10.74 16.45 -5.60
CA GLY A 228 -10.33 15.17 -5.03
C GLY A 228 -8.81 14.99 -4.92
N ILE A 229 -8.07 16.09 -4.76
CA ILE A 229 -6.60 16.11 -4.63
C ILE A 229 -6.25 16.44 -3.17
N PRO A 230 -6.07 15.43 -2.29
CA PRO A 230 -5.68 15.68 -0.91
C PRO A 230 -4.28 16.31 -0.83
N ILE A 231 -4.09 17.24 0.11
CA ILE A 231 -2.80 17.89 0.40
C ILE A 231 -2.26 17.35 1.72
N SER A 232 -1.16 16.59 1.65
CA SER A 232 -0.38 16.22 2.82
C SER A 232 0.62 17.32 3.14
N THR A 233 0.46 17.99 4.27
CA THR A 233 1.35 19.08 4.69
C THR A 233 2.35 18.56 5.71
N ILE A 234 3.59 19.00 5.58
CA ILE A 234 4.70 18.67 6.47
C ILE A 234 5.24 19.99 6.99
N SER A 235 4.99 20.26 8.27
CA SER A 235 5.63 21.36 8.99
C SER A 235 7.07 20.96 9.30
N PHE A 236 8.02 21.73 8.77
CA PHE A 236 9.43 21.39 8.86
C PHE A 236 10.26 22.46 9.54
N GLY A 237 10.88 22.07 10.64
CA GLY A 237 11.69 22.93 11.49
C GLY A 237 11.27 22.87 12.96
N THR A 238 11.85 23.75 13.75
CA THR A 238 11.63 23.83 15.19
C THR A 238 11.02 25.18 15.59
N SER A 239 10.44 25.24 16.79
CA SER A 239 9.88 26.47 17.35
C SER A 239 10.93 27.55 17.68
N TYR A 240 12.21 27.19 17.70
CA TYR A 240 13.33 28.08 18.03
C TYR A 240 14.24 28.36 16.81
N GLY A 241 13.79 28.03 15.60
CA GLY A 241 14.53 28.32 14.37
C GLY A 241 14.83 29.80 14.20
N THR A 242 16.06 30.11 13.74
CA THR A 242 16.50 31.47 13.45
C THR A 242 17.29 31.51 12.15
N VAL A 243 17.14 32.60 11.40
CA VAL A 243 17.94 32.90 10.21
C VAL A 243 18.65 34.22 10.38
N ASP A 244 19.87 34.29 9.84
CA ASP A 244 20.71 35.48 9.89
C ASP A 244 20.53 36.25 8.56
N ILE A 245 19.67 37.28 8.57
CA ILE A 245 19.37 38.09 7.37
C ILE A 245 20.33 39.28 7.36
N THR A 246 21.04 39.46 6.26
CA THR A 246 21.92 40.63 6.06
C THR A 246 21.14 41.74 5.37
N ASP A 247 20.97 42.88 6.03
CA ASP A 247 20.27 44.04 5.47
C ASP A 247 21.11 44.74 4.36
N GLU A 248 20.50 45.62 3.58
CA GLU A 248 21.15 46.41 2.51
C GLU A 248 22.32 47.26 3.03
N GLN A 249 22.36 47.54 4.35
CA GLN A 249 23.45 48.26 5.01
C GLN A 249 24.61 47.35 5.48
N GLY A 250 24.51 46.03 5.26
CA GLY A 250 25.53 45.04 5.62
C GLY A 250 25.47 44.54 7.08
N ASP A 251 24.46 44.95 7.83
CA ASP A 251 24.22 44.47 9.20
C ASP A 251 23.46 43.15 9.19
N THR A 252 24.05 42.11 9.79
CA THR A 252 23.40 40.80 9.96
C THR A 252 22.51 40.82 11.20
N GLN A 253 21.20 40.66 10.99
CA GLN A 253 20.22 40.54 12.06
C GLN A 253 19.70 39.11 12.16
N ARG A 254 19.70 38.57 13.38
CA ARG A 254 19.11 37.26 13.66
C ARG A 254 17.60 37.41 13.82
N VAL A 255 16.85 36.83 12.89
CA VAL A 255 15.39 36.85 12.86
C VAL A 255 14.85 35.48 13.23
N ALA A 256 13.90 35.44 14.18
CA ALA A 256 13.22 34.21 14.56
C ALA A 256 12.21 33.79 13.49
N VAL A 257 12.28 32.53 13.07
CA VAL A 257 11.43 31.89 12.06
C VAL A 257 10.82 30.60 12.63
N PRO A 258 9.92 30.71 13.62
CA PRO A 258 9.22 29.56 14.16
C PRO A 258 8.29 28.97 13.09
N VAL A 259 8.08 27.66 13.16
CA VAL A 259 7.10 26.96 12.32
C VAL A 259 5.67 27.36 12.68
N ASP A 260 4.79 27.40 11.67
CA ASP A 260 3.35 27.66 11.80
C ASP A 260 2.55 26.38 11.51
N ASP A 261 2.55 25.49 12.51
CA ASP A 261 1.81 24.23 12.48
C ASP A 261 0.29 24.44 12.25
N PRO A 262 -0.40 25.37 12.95
CA PRO A 262 -1.85 25.55 12.78
C PRO A 262 -2.27 25.86 11.34
N SER A 263 -1.52 26.72 10.64
CA SER A 263 -1.85 27.07 9.25
C SER A 263 -1.71 25.87 8.30
N LEU A 264 -0.67 25.06 8.47
CA LEU A 264 -0.45 23.86 7.67
C LEU A 264 -1.45 22.73 8.00
N GLU A 265 -1.84 22.61 9.26
CA GLU A 265 -2.87 21.66 9.71
C GLU A 265 -4.23 22.01 9.09
N GLU A 266 -4.61 23.28 9.09
CA GLU A 266 -5.85 23.75 8.46
C GLU A 266 -5.86 23.47 6.95
N ILE A 267 -4.74 23.69 6.24
CA ILE A 267 -4.62 23.36 4.79
C ILE A 267 -4.84 21.85 4.55
N ALA A 268 -4.22 20.99 5.36
CA ALA A 268 -4.41 19.55 5.25
C ALA A 268 -5.87 19.16 5.53
N GLN A 269 -6.48 19.74 6.58
CA GLN A 269 -7.87 19.44 6.94
C GLN A 269 -8.85 19.89 5.85
N LEU A 270 -8.70 21.11 5.33
CA LEU A 270 -9.56 21.66 4.28
C LEU A 270 -9.47 20.90 2.96
N SER A 271 -8.33 20.26 2.67
CA SER A 271 -8.16 19.46 1.45
C SER A 271 -8.51 17.98 1.61
N GLY A 272 -8.83 17.53 2.83
CA GLY A 272 -9.02 16.10 3.14
C GLY A 272 -7.72 15.30 3.16
N GLY A 273 -6.58 15.95 3.36
CA GLY A 273 -5.25 15.35 3.46
C GLY A 273 -4.82 15.00 4.88
N SER A 274 -3.52 15.08 5.16
CA SER A 274 -2.95 14.73 6.46
C SER A 274 -1.81 15.68 6.83
N PHE A 275 -1.78 16.07 8.10
CA PHE A 275 -0.75 16.95 8.64
C PHE A 275 0.33 16.12 9.34
N PHE A 276 1.58 16.51 9.13
CA PHE A 276 2.76 15.92 9.75
C PHE A 276 3.70 17.01 10.25
N THR A 277 4.47 16.70 11.28
CA THR A 277 5.54 17.55 11.79
C THR A 277 6.87 16.81 11.69
N ALA A 278 7.92 17.55 11.38
CA ALA A 278 9.28 17.03 11.37
C ALA A 278 10.25 18.10 11.88
N SER A 279 10.91 17.78 12.98
CA SER A 279 11.93 18.64 13.63
C SER A 279 13.35 18.19 13.31
N SER A 280 13.53 17.11 12.55
CA SER A 280 14.83 16.58 12.12
C SER A 280 14.74 15.93 10.74
N LEU A 281 15.89 15.69 10.12
CA LEU A 281 15.98 14.94 8.86
C LEU A 281 15.42 13.51 9.01
N GLU A 282 15.67 12.87 10.15
CA GLU A 282 15.23 11.49 10.39
C GLU A 282 13.70 11.41 10.52
N GLU A 283 13.08 12.33 11.26
CA GLU A 283 11.62 12.46 11.33
C GLU A 283 11.01 12.80 9.96
N LEU A 284 11.64 13.68 9.17
CA LEU A 284 11.18 14.01 7.82
C LEU A 284 11.20 12.77 6.91
N THR A 285 12.22 11.93 7.05
CA THR A 285 12.34 10.68 6.30
C THR A 285 11.25 9.69 6.71
N GLU A 286 10.97 9.54 8.01
CA GLU A 286 9.87 8.69 8.51
C GLU A 286 8.49 9.14 8.01
N VAL A 287 8.27 10.46 7.93
CA VAL A 287 7.05 11.03 7.36
C VAL A 287 6.95 10.68 5.86
N TYR A 288 8.03 10.79 5.10
CA TYR A 288 8.06 10.40 3.70
C TYR A 288 7.82 8.90 3.51
N ASP A 289 8.45 8.03 4.30
CA ASP A 289 8.21 6.58 4.28
C ASP A 289 6.73 6.25 4.52
N THR A 290 6.11 6.94 5.48
CA THR A 290 4.68 6.78 5.76
C THR A 290 3.83 7.21 4.56
N LEU A 291 4.18 8.31 3.90
CA LEU A 291 3.52 8.77 2.68
C LEU A 291 3.71 7.79 1.52
N GLU A 292 4.90 7.23 1.35
CA GLU A 292 5.17 6.19 0.35
C GLU A 292 4.31 4.96 0.55
N GLU A 293 4.14 4.49 1.78
CA GLU A 293 3.26 3.35 2.07
C GLU A 293 1.81 3.66 1.70
N GLN A 294 1.33 4.87 2.01
CA GLN A 294 -0.05 5.30 1.72
C GLN A 294 -0.31 5.55 0.23
N ILE A 295 0.69 6.03 -0.51
CA ILE A 295 0.55 6.38 -1.93
C ILE A 295 0.85 5.16 -2.81
N GLY A 296 1.89 4.40 -2.45
CA GLY A 296 2.49 3.35 -3.25
C GLY A 296 1.77 2.02 -3.22
N TYR A 297 0.93 1.75 -2.21
CA TYR A 297 0.29 0.46 -2.04
C TYR A 297 -1.22 0.59 -1.80
N GLU A 298 -1.98 -0.32 -2.40
CA GLU A 298 -3.40 -0.49 -2.12
C GLU A 298 -3.63 -1.92 -1.62
N THR A 299 -4.36 -2.06 -0.52
CA THR A 299 -4.77 -3.38 -0.03
C THR A 299 -5.92 -3.87 -0.88
N THR A 300 -5.67 -4.89 -1.69
CA THR A 300 -6.71 -5.54 -2.50
C THR A 300 -6.92 -6.97 -2.01
N ARG A 301 -8.16 -7.46 -2.09
CA ARG A 301 -8.47 -8.86 -1.78
C ARG A 301 -7.96 -9.72 -2.93
N GLY A 302 -6.79 -10.33 -2.75
CA GLY A 302 -6.14 -11.17 -3.75
C GLY A 302 -6.46 -12.65 -3.57
N ASP A 303 -6.21 -13.45 -4.60
CA ASP A 303 -6.39 -14.91 -4.56
C ASP A 303 -5.36 -15.56 -3.62
N ALA A 304 -5.86 -16.28 -2.60
CA ALA A 304 -5.10 -17.04 -1.62
C ALA A 304 -5.34 -18.56 -1.76
N SER A 305 -5.80 -19.04 -2.92
CA SER A 305 -6.08 -20.45 -3.20
C SER A 305 -4.84 -21.35 -3.28
N ARG A 306 -3.66 -20.80 -3.63
CA ARG A 306 -2.41 -21.55 -3.87
C ARG A 306 -2.02 -22.56 -2.78
N PRO A 307 -1.94 -22.21 -1.48
CA PRO A 307 -1.59 -23.18 -0.43
C PRO A 307 -2.60 -24.33 -0.32
N TRP A 308 -3.89 -24.04 -0.53
CA TRP A 308 -4.96 -25.04 -0.50
C TRP A 308 -4.90 -25.99 -1.71
N LEU A 309 -4.54 -25.47 -2.89
CA LEU A 309 -4.26 -26.29 -4.08
C LEU A 309 -3.09 -27.24 -3.83
N ILE A 310 -1.97 -26.72 -3.31
CA ILE A 310 -0.76 -27.53 -3.02
C ILE A 310 -1.09 -28.61 -1.99
N ALA A 311 -1.76 -28.26 -0.89
CA ALA A 311 -2.20 -29.23 0.11
C ALA A 311 -3.13 -30.29 -0.50
N GLY A 312 -4.12 -29.89 -1.30
CA GLY A 312 -5.03 -30.81 -1.97
C GLY A 312 -4.32 -31.85 -2.85
N VAL A 313 -3.39 -31.40 -3.69
CA VAL A 313 -2.59 -32.27 -4.56
C VAL A 313 -1.68 -33.19 -3.74
N LEU A 314 -1.01 -32.68 -2.71
CA LEU A 314 -0.13 -33.48 -1.83
C LEU A 314 -0.90 -34.60 -1.11
N PHE A 315 -2.08 -34.29 -0.57
CA PHE A 315 -2.90 -35.29 0.14
C PHE A 315 -3.47 -36.35 -0.81
N ILE A 316 -3.89 -36.00 -2.02
CA ILE A 316 -4.35 -36.97 -3.03
C ILE A 316 -3.21 -37.87 -3.48
N THR A 317 -2.04 -37.30 -3.79
CA THR A 317 -0.87 -38.08 -4.23
C THR A 317 -0.38 -39.01 -3.12
N ALA A 318 -0.29 -38.53 -1.88
CA ALA A 318 0.03 -39.37 -0.72
C ALA A 318 -1.00 -40.49 -0.53
N GLY A 319 -2.29 -40.19 -0.70
CA GLY A 319 -3.37 -41.18 -0.64
C GLY A 319 -3.22 -42.27 -1.72
N LEU A 320 -2.95 -41.89 -2.96
CA LEU A 320 -2.73 -42.82 -4.08
C LEU A 320 -1.48 -43.70 -3.87
N VAL A 321 -0.36 -43.11 -3.45
CA VAL A 321 0.88 -43.86 -3.16
C VAL A 321 0.67 -44.85 -2.01
N THR A 322 -0.02 -44.42 -0.95
CA THR A 322 -0.32 -45.28 0.20
C THR A 322 -1.27 -46.41 -0.21
N ALA A 323 -2.26 -46.14 -1.08
CA ALA A 323 -3.16 -47.15 -1.62
C ALA A 323 -2.40 -48.22 -2.42
N LEU A 324 -1.48 -47.80 -3.30
CA LEU A 324 -0.67 -48.71 -4.12
C LEU A 324 0.27 -49.56 -3.26
N SER A 325 0.95 -48.94 -2.29
CA SER A 325 1.88 -49.62 -1.38
C SER A 325 1.18 -50.65 -0.47
N LEU A 326 0.00 -50.32 0.05
CA LEU A 326 -0.82 -51.27 0.82
C LEU A 326 -1.33 -52.41 -0.05
N ARG A 327 -1.62 -52.17 -1.33
CA ARG A 327 -2.10 -53.21 -2.27
C ARG A 327 -0.98 -54.17 -2.68
N GLN A 328 0.25 -53.69 -2.81
CA GLN A 328 1.43 -54.53 -3.08
C GLN A 328 1.85 -55.40 -1.87
N ARG A 329 1.41 -55.03 -0.66
CA ARG A 329 1.71 -55.78 0.59
C ARG A 329 0.68 -56.85 0.96
N VAL A 330 -0.34 -57.07 0.13
CA VAL A 330 -1.32 -58.15 0.33
C VAL A 330 -1.07 -59.24 -0.72
N PRO A 331 -0.26 -60.26 -0.42
CA PRO A 331 -0.30 -61.53 -1.12
C PRO A 331 -1.58 -62.30 -0.78
#